data_AF-W1VAK7-F1
#
_entry.id   AF-W1VAK7-F1
#
_cell.length_a   1.000
_cell.length_b   1.000
_cell.length_c   1.000
_cell.angle_alpha   90.00
_cell.angle_beta   90.00
_cell.angle_gamma   90.00
#
_symmetry.space_group_name_H-M   'P 1'
#
loop_
_entity.id
_entity.type
_entity.pdbx_description
1 polymer ?
#
loop_
_entity_poly.entity_id
_entity_poly.type
_entity_poly.pdbx_seq_one_letter_code
_entity_poly.pdbx_strand_id
1 'polypeptide(L)'
;ISSVLSPGVRVNSWSSVRESVLMDGVNVGRNTVVNRAILDKYVHVEEGAMVGIDPEHDRERGFTVTESGITVVAKGQTVTR
;
A
#
# COMPACT_ATOMS: atom_id res chain seq x y z
N ILE A 1 -2.60 -8.13 15.41
CA ILE A 1 -1.80 -6.90 15.18
C ILE A 1 -0.71 -7.30 14.19
N SER A 2 -0.83 -6.97 12.90
CA SER A 2 0.16 -7.38 11.89
C SER A 2 0.53 -6.24 10.94
N SER A 3 0.40 -4.98 11.37
CA SER A 3 0.81 -3.84 10.55
C SER A 3 1.57 -2.82 11.38
N VAL A 4 2.53 -2.15 10.74
CA VAL A 4 3.29 -1.04 11.33
C VAL A 4 3.00 0.22 10.53
N LEU A 5 2.55 1.27 11.23
CA LEU A 5 2.27 2.58 10.64
C LEU A 5 3.26 3.59 11.20
N SER A 6 4.06 4.19 10.32
CA SER A 6 4.99 5.26 10.67
C SER A 6 4.29 6.60 10.94
N PRO A 7 5.00 7.61 11.48
CA PRO A 7 4.45 8.94 11.70
C PRO A 7 3.88 9.58 10.43
N GLY A 8 2.77 10.30 10.58
CA GLY A 8 2.12 11.01 9.48
C GLY A 8 1.33 10.11 8.51
N VAL A 9 1.25 8.79 8.76
CA VAL A 9 0.39 7.91 7.98
C VAL A 9 -1.08 8.27 8.22
N ARG A 10 -1.85 8.40 7.13
CA ARG A 10 -3.30 8.64 7.18
C ARG A 10 -4.04 7.47 6.55
N VAL A 11 -4.95 6.88 7.30
CA VAL A 11 -5.82 5.78 6.85
C VAL A 11 -7.26 6.30 6.85
N ASN A 12 -7.87 6.46 5.66
CA ASN A 12 -9.19 7.05 5.52
C ASN A 12 -10.32 6.00 5.66
N SER A 13 -11.58 6.46 5.73
CA SER A 13 -12.75 5.60 6.01
C SER A 13 -12.86 4.40 5.07
N TRP A 14 -13.34 3.27 5.63
CA TRP A 14 -13.61 2.02 4.92
C TRP A 14 -12.38 1.36 4.27
N SER A 15 -11.18 1.83 4.59
CA SER A 15 -9.94 1.18 4.17
C SER A 15 -9.49 0.12 5.17
N SER A 16 -8.70 -0.85 4.70
CA SER A 16 -8.13 -1.91 5.51
C SER A 16 -6.65 -2.08 5.20
N VAL A 17 -5.81 -2.12 6.25
CA VAL A 17 -4.35 -2.33 6.16
C VAL A 17 -3.97 -3.55 7.00
N ARG A 18 -3.45 -4.61 6.37
CA ARG A 18 -3.12 -5.90 7.00
C ARG A 18 -1.74 -6.39 6.58
N GLU A 19 -0.98 -7.01 7.47
CA GLU A 19 0.32 -7.63 7.14
C GLU A 19 1.29 -6.67 6.43
N SER A 20 1.25 -5.38 6.78
CA SER A 20 1.87 -4.33 5.96
C SER A 20 2.71 -3.33 6.78
N VAL A 21 3.67 -2.71 6.10
CA VAL A 21 4.51 -1.63 6.65
C VAL A 21 4.27 -0.37 5.84
N LEU A 22 3.77 0.68 6.48
CA LEU A 22 3.53 1.98 5.84
C LEU A 22 4.53 2.98 6.42
N MET A 23 5.39 3.52 5.56
CA MET A 23 6.41 4.49 5.95
C MET A 23 5.85 5.92 6.09
N ASP A 24 6.73 6.86 6.46
CA ASP A 24 6.36 8.22 6.84
C ASP A 24 5.48 8.91 5.78
N GLY A 25 4.38 9.53 6.22
CA GLY A 25 3.54 10.37 5.37
C GLY A 25 2.73 9.62 4.29
N VAL A 26 2.60 8.30 4.35
CA VAL A 26 1.72 7.55 3.44
C VAL A 26 0.26 7.93 3.65
N ASN A 27 -0.48 8.17 2.57
CA ASN A 27 -1.91 8.50 2.61
C ASN A 27 -2.73 7.45 1.89
N VAL A 28 -3.52 6.70 2.64
CA VAL A 28 -4.39 5.62 2.19
C VAL A 28 -5.80 6.14 1.98
N GLY A 29 -6.25 6.23 0.72
CA GLY A 29 -7.57 6.70 0.31
C GLY A 29 -8.74 5.90 0.87
N ARG A 30 -9.98 6.37 0.64
CA ARG A 30 -11.18 5.66 1.10
C ARG A 30 -11.35 4.33 0.38
N ASN A 31 -12.04 3.38 0.99
CA ASN A 31 -12.42 2.10 0.35
C ASN A 31 -11.23 1.30 -0.23
N THR A 32 -10.02 1.49 0.30
CA THR A 32 -8.79 0.85 -0.19
C THR A 32 -8.45 -0.40 0.61
N VAL A 33 -7.74 -1.33 -0.02
CA VAL A 33 -7.22 -2.53 0.64
C VAL A 33 -5.72 -2.61 0.42
N VAL A 34 -4.97 -2.62 1.53
CA VAL A 34 -3.52 -2.85 1.54
C VAL A 34 -3.27 -4.13 2.32
N ASN A 35 -2.71 -5.14 1.66
CA ASN A 35 -2.40 -6.43 2.25
C ASN A 35 -0.99 -6.87 1.86
N ARG A 36 -0.20 -7.43 2.78
CA ARG A 36 1.16 -7.92 2.50
C ARG A 36 2.00 -6.95 1.67
N ALA A 37 2.02 -5.68 2.07
CA ALA A 37 2.69 -4.63 1.31
C ALA A 37 3.63 -3.77 2.13
N ILE A 38 4.64 -3.22 1.47
CA ILE A 38 5.53 -2.18 1.98
C ILE A 38 5.30 -0.93 1.15
N LEU A 39 4.75 0.11 1.77
CA LEU A 39 4.56 1.42 1.13
C LEU A 39 5.66 2.36 1.64
N ASP A 40 6.55 2.78 0.76
CA ASP A 40 7.63 3.73 1.09
C ASP A 40 7.06 5.15 1.33
N LYS A 41 7.92 6.07 1.76
CA LYS A 41 7.54 7.40 2.26
C LYS A 41 6.73 8.17 1.22
N TYR A 42 5.71 8.86 1.70
CA TYR A 42 4.85 9.74 0.89
C TYR A 42 4.09 9.04 -0.25
N VAL A 43 3.97 7.70 -0.22
CA VAL A 43 3.08 7.01 -1.15
C VAL A 43 1.63 7.46 -0.94
N HIS A 44 0.94 7.75 -2.04
CA HIS A 44 -0.47 8.07 -2.04
C HIS A 44 -1.26 6.94 -2.67
N VAL A 45 -2.16 6.30 -1.92
CA VAL A 45 -3.06 5.28 -2.45
C VAL A 45 -4.40 5.93 -2.74
N GLU A 46 -4.82 5.93 -4.00
CA GLU A 46 -6.08 6.52 -4.44
C GLU A 46 -7.29 5.77 -3.86
N GLU A 47 -8.44 6.44 -3.83
CA GLU A 47 -9.69 5.83 -3.39
C GLU A 47 -10.05 4.57 -4.20
N GLY A 48 -10.37 3.49 -3.51
CA GLY A 48 -10.75 2.21 -4.11
C GLY A 48 -9.59 1.36 -4.65
N ALA A 49 -8.35 1.85 -4.58
CA ALA A 49 -7.19 1.08 -5.01
C ALA A 49 -6.89 -0.10 -4.08
N MET A 50 -6.31 -1.15 -4.66
CA MET A 50 -5.92 -2.37 -3.96
C MET A 50 -4.42 -2.62 -4.15
N VAL A 51 -3.70 -2.98 -3.08
CA VAL A 51 -2.25 -3.26 -3.10
C VAL A 51 -1.97 -4.57 -2.38
N GLY A 52 -1.18 -5.45 -3.00
CA GLY A 52 -0.83 -6.77 -2.47
C GLY A 52 -2.02 -7.73 -2.39
N ILE A 53 -2.99 -7.55 -3.28
CA ILE A 53 -4.14 -8.44 -3.47
C ILE A 53 -3.95 -9.31 -4.71
N ASP A 54 -3.51 -8.70 -5.81
CA ASP A 54 -3.18 -9.37 -7.07
C ASP A 54 -1.71 -9.10 -7.43
N PRO A 55 -0.81 -10.08 -7.18
CA PRO A 55 0.61 -9.98 -7.49
C PRO A 55 0.92 -9.71 -8.97
N GLU A 56 0.09 -10.20 -9.91
CA GLU A 56 0.33 -9.98 -11.33
C GLU A 56 -0.03 -8.54 -11.69
N HIS A 57 -1.19 -8.06 -11.22
CA HIS A 57 -1.59 -6.67 -11.41
C HIS A 57 -0.63 -5.68 -10.73
N ASP A 58 -0.09 -6.01 -9.56
CA ASP A 58 0.95 -5.22 -8.89
C ASP A 58 2.24 -5.14 -9.74
N ARG A 59 2.65 -6.23 -10.38
CA ARG A 59 3.81 -6.23 -11.29
C ARG A 59 3.55 -5.43 -12.57
N GLU A 60 2.36 -5.53 -13.14
CA GLU A 60 1.95 -4.76 -14.33
C GLU A 60 1.99 -3.26 -14.07
N ARG A 61 1.64 -2.83 -12.85
CA ARG A 61 1.76 -1.43 -12.39
C ARG A 61 3.20 -0.98 -12.14
N GLY A 62 4.17 -1.89 -12.28
CA GLY A 62 5.59 -1.61 -12.08
C GLY A 62 6.03 -1.64 -10.62
N PHE A 63 5.23 -2.23 -9.72
CA PHE A 63 5.64 -2.44 -8.34
C PHE A 63 6.58 -3.64 -8.24
N THR A 64 7.45 -3.62 -7.22
CA THR A 64 8.29 -4.79 -6.95
C THR A 64 7.47 -5.79 -6.16
N VAL A 65 7.31 -7.00 -6.69
CA VAL A 65 6.65 -8.09 -5.97
C VAL A 65 7.67 -9.18 -5.69
N THR A 66 7.91 -9.46 -4.41
CA THR A 66 8.87 -10.50 -3.99
C THR A 66 8.36 -11.90 -4.32
N GLU A 67 9.27 -12.89 -4.35
CA GLU A 67 8.91 -14.30 -4.48
C GLU A 67 7.98 -14.78 -3.35
N SER A 68 8.12 -14.20 -2.16
CA SER A 68 7.24 -14.44 -1.00
C SER A 68 5.88 -13.74 -1.10
N GLY A 69 5.60 -13.00 -2.17
CA GLY A 69 4.33 -12.31 -2.40
C GLY A 69 4.16 -11.06 -1.54
N ILE A 70 5.22 -10.27 -1.35
CA ILE A 70 5.17 -8.94 -0.74
C ILE A 70 5.25 -7.89 -1.84
N THR A 71 4.27 -6.99 -1.89
CA THR A 71 4.26 -5.88 -2.84
C THR A 71 4.96 -4.66 -2.25
N VAL A 72 5.93 -4.09 -2.96
CA VAL A 72 6.69 -2.91 -2.54
C VAL A 72 6.43 -1.77 -3.51
N VAL A 73 5.92 -0.65 -2.98
CA VAL A 73 5.64 0.58 -3.71
C VAL A 73 6.70 1.62 -3.35
N ALA A 74 7.33 2.21 -4.37
CA ALA A 74 8.47 3.09 -4.20
C ALA A 74 8.05 4.48 -3.69
N LYS A 75 9.01 5.20 -3.10
CA LYS A 75 8.83 6.53 -2.51
C LYS A 75 8.06 7.48 -3.41
N GLY A 76 7.03 8.13 -2.84
CA GLY A 76 6.27 9.19 -3.51
C GLY A 76 5.43 8.74 -4.70
N GLN A 77 5.30 7.44 -4.96
CA GLN A 77 4.43 6.94 -6.01
C GLN A 77 2.96 7.12 -5.63
N THR A 78 2.13 7.33 -6.66
CA THR A 78 0.67 7.28 -6.53
C THR A 78 0.18 5.93 -7.03
N VAL A 79 -0.52 5.20 -6.18
CA VAL A 79 -1.18 3.94 -6.54
C VAL A 79 -2.58 4.26 -7.02
N THR A 80 -2.79 4.06 -8.32
CA THR A 80 -4.10 4.22 -8.95
C THR A 80 -4.97 2.98 -8.74
N ARG A 81 -6.29 3.17 -8.88
CA ARG A 81 -7.27 2.08 -8.85
C ARG A 81 -7.07 1.06 -9.96
#